data_AF-A0A9E2I9R0-F1
#
_entry.id   AF-A0A9E2I9R0-F1
#
_cell.length_a   1.000
_cell.length_b   1.000
_cell.length_c   1.000
_cell.angle_alpha   90.00
_cell.angle_beta   90.00
_cell.angle_gamma   90.00
#
_symmetry.space_group_name_H-M   'P 1'
#
loop_
_entity.id
_entity.type
_entity.pdbx_description
1 polymer ?
#
loop_
_entity_poly.entity_id
_entity_poly.type
_entity_poly.pdbx_seq_one_letter_code
_entity_poly.pdbx_strand_id
1 'polypeptide(L)'
;LKNNLNSDKIDNVQKAALGTFLMNFYVGVENIVKRIGKEYYQVMPKGSSWHKELLDLSCTPLRGKTPLFNQDIVDRLNPYRGFRHIFVSGYGFKLRLELMNSLISNVEFLWADIKKAIEEFWSKLES
;
A
#
# COMPACT_ATOMS: atom_id res chain seq x y z
N LEU A 1 -15.39 6.56 -8.04
CA LEU A 1 -15.79 5.13 -8.03
C LEU A 1 -16.66 4.81 -6.80
N LYS A 2 -17.82 5.47 -6.64
CA LYS A 2 -18.73 5.27 -5.49
C LYS A 2 -19.99 4.49 -5.89
N ASN A 3 -19.82 3.27 -6.40
CA ASN A 3 -20.91 2.31 -6.51
C ASN A 3 -20.67 1.21 -5.49
N ASN A 4 -21.55 1.12 -4.49
CA ASN A 4 -21.56 0.02 -3.52
C ASN A 4 -21.60 -1.30 -4.30
N LEU A 5 -20.55 -2.09 -4.14
CA LEU A 5 -20.33 -3.35 -4.82
C LEU A 5 -21.34 -4.37 -4.27
N ASN A 6 -22.50 -4.48 -4.95
CA ASN A 6 -23.55 -5.43 -4.64
C ASN A 6 -23.07 -6.86 -4.94
N SER A 7 -23.12 -7.74 -3.93
CA SER A 7 -22.63 -9.12 -3.97
C SER A 7 -23.30 -10.00 -5.03
N ASP A 8 -24.50 -9.62 -5.49
CA ASP A 8 -25.29 -10.38 -6.46
C ASP A 8 -24.93 -10.11 -7.93
N LYS A 9 -24.01 -9.18 -8.23
CA LYS A 9 -23.73 -8.74 -9.62
C LYS A 9 -22.27 -8.81 -10.07
N ILE A 10 -21.34 -9.23 -9.22
CA ILE A 10 -19.91 -9.24 -9.55
C ILE A 10 -19.46 -10.65 -9.93
N ASP A 11 -19.20 -10.84 -11.22
CA ASP A 11 -18.64 -12.07 -11.75
C ASP A 11 -17.15 -12.25 -11.37
N ASN A 12 -16.60 -13.42 -11.67
CA ASN A 12 -15.21 -13.74 -11.32
C ASN A 12 -14.20 -12.86 -12.07
N VAL A 13 -14.54 -12.33 -13.25
CA VAL A 13 -13.67 -11.44 -14.03
C VAL A 13 -13.55 -10.09 -13.33
N GLN A 14 -14.67 -9.52 -12.89
CA GLN A 14 -14.69 -8.28 -12.13
C GLN A 14 -13.95 -8.42 -10.79
N LYS A 15 -14.10 -9.55 -10.08
CA LYS A 15 -13.32 -9.83 -8.85
C LYS A 15 -11.81 -9.88 -9.15
N ALA A 16 -11.41 -10.55 -10.22
CA ALA A 16 -10.01 -10.62 -10.63
C ALA A 16 -9.45 -9.23 -11.00
N ALA A 17 -10.22 -8.42 -11.73
CA ALA A 17 -9.85 -7.06 -12.10
C ALA A 17 -9.67 -6.16 -10.86
N LEU A 18 -10.63 -6.18 -9.93
CA LEU A 18 -10.57 -5.41 -8.69
C LEU A 18 -9.43 -5.87 -7.77
N GLY A 19 -9.21 -7.19 -7.66
CA GLY A 19 -8.09 -7.73 -6.89
C GLY A 19 -6.75 -7.32 -7.48
N THR A 20 -6.62 -7.37 -8.81
CA THR A 20 -5.43 -6.91 -9.53
C THR A 20 -5.21 -5.41 -9.32
N PHE A 21 -6.27 -4.61 -9.35
CA PHE A 21 -6.20 -3.18 -9.07
C PHE A 21 -5.65 -2.89 -7.66
N LEU A 22 -6.20 -3.54 -6.63
CA LEU A 22 -5.73 -3.38 -5.24
C LEU A 22 -4.28 -3.84 -5.05
N MET A 23 -3.91 -4.96 -5.66
CA MET A 23 -2.53 -5.44 -5.66
C MET A 23 -1.59 -4.41 -6.30
N ASN A 24 -1.94 -3.91 -7.48
CA ASN A 24 -1.13 -2.94 -8.22
C ASN A 24 -1.02 -1.60 -7.49
N PHE A 25 -2.09 -1.15 -6.83
CA PHE A 25 -2.06 0.03 -5.97
C PHE A 25 -0.98 -0.10 -4.88
N TYR A 26 -1.00 -1.20 -4.12
CA TYR A 26 -0.01 -1.43 -3.07
C TYR A 26 1.41 -1.59 -3.62
N VAL A 27 1.60 -2.35 -4.70
CA VAL A 27 2.91 -2.52 -5.34
C VAL A 27 3.46 -1.18 -5.83
N GLY A 28 2.60 -0.29 -6.34
CA GLY A 28 2.98 1.07 -6.71
C GLY A 28 3.53 1.87 -5.53
N VAL A 29 2.81 1.87 -4.40
CA VAL A 29 3.28 2.52 -3.16
C VAL A 29 4.58 1.90 -2.66
N GLU A 30 4.67 0.57 -2.64
CA GLU A 30 5.87 -0.15 -2.23
C GLU A 30 7.09 0.25 -3.10
N ASN A 31 6.91 0.38 -4.41
CA ASN A 31 7.98 0.81 -5.32
C ASN A 31 8.47 2.24 -5.05
N ILE A 32 7.57 3.17 -4.66
CA ILE A 32 7.95 4.51 -4.21
C ILE A 32 8.84 4.41 -2.97
N VAL A 33 8.41 3.63 -1.98
CA VAL A 33 9.18 3.44 -0.74
C VAL A 33 10.52 2.76 -1.02
N LYS A 34 10.59 1.76 -1.92
CA LYS A 34 11.84 1.12 -2.34
C LYS A 34 12.82 2.12 -2.92
N ARG A 35 12.34 3.06 -3.75
CA ARG A 35 13.20 4.09 -4.34
C ARG A 35 13.78 5.00 -3.28
N ILE A 36 12.96 5.47 -2.34
CA ILE A 36 13.41 6.31 -1.22
C ILE A 36 14.34 5.54 -0.29
N GLY A 37 14.02 4.27 -0.01
CA GLY A 37 14.85 3.36 0.78
C GLY A 37 16.26 3.21 0.20
N LYS A 38 16.35 3.00 -1.12
CA LYS A 38 17.63 2.89 -1.82
C LYS A 38 18.41 4.20 -1.84
N GLU A 39 17.77 5.30 -2.23
CA GLU A 39 18.49 6.55 -2.54
C GLU A 39 18.71 7.45 -1.31
N TYR A 40 17.74 7.53 -0.39
CA TYR A 40 17.78 8.44 0.75
C TYR A 40 18.09 7.73 2.07
N TYR A 41 17.37 6.65 2.40
CA TYR A 41 17.65 5.90 3.63
C TYR A 41 18.92 5.05 3.51
N GLN A 42 19.35 4.73 2.29
CA GLN A 42 20.50 3.87 1.99
C GLN A 42 20.41 2.49 2.68
N VAL A 43 19.18 2.03 2.91
CA VAL A 43 18.87 0.74 3.54
C VAL A 43 17.81 0.05 2.73
N MET A 44 18.05 -1.24 2.44
CA MET A 44 17.08 -2.10 1.77
C MET A 44 16.92 -3.39 2.57
N PRO A 45 15.73 -3.61 3.17
CA PRO A 45 15.37 -4.87 3.82
C PRO A 45 15.50 -6.08 2.87
N LYS A 46 15.78 -7.25 3.44
CA LYS A 46 15.97 -8.51 2.72
C LYS A 46 15.22 -9.65 3.43
N GLY A 47 15.16 -10.83 2.81
CA GLY A 47 14.47 -11.99 3.38
C GLY A 47 12.96 -11.93 3.18
N SER A 48 12.19 -12.83 3.80
CA SER A 48 10.74 -12.98 3.55
C SER A 48 9.88 -11.85 4.11
N SER A 49 10.34 -11.16 5.16
CA SER A 49 9.65 -10.05 5.83
C SER A 49 9.93 -8.68 5.23
N TRP A 50 10.74 -8.60 4.17
CA TRP A 50 11.24 -7.34 3.61
C TRP A 50 10.14 -6.33 3.28
N HIS A 51 8.98 -6.80 2.82
CA HIS A 51 7.83 -5.94 2.49
C HIS A 51 7.30 -5.17 3.72
N LYS A 52 7.30 -5.83 4.89
CA LYS A 52 6.89 -5.19 6.14
C LYS A 52 7.97 -4.23 6.63
N GLU A 53 9.21 -4.69 6.69
CA GLU A 53 10.34 -3.88 7.15
C GLU A 53 10.54 -2.63 6.30
N LEU A 54 10.27 -2.70 5.00
CA LEU A 54 10.34 -1.54 4.11
C LEU A 54 9.29 -0.48 4.46
N LEU A 55 8.07 -0.91 4.81
CA LEU A 55 7.01 0.00 5.22
C LEU A 55 7.28 0.57 6.62
N ASP A 56 7.84 -0.23 7.52
CA ASP A 56 8.27 0.24 8.84
C ASP A 56 9.40 1.29 8.70
N LEU A 57 10.35 1.07 7.78
CA LEU A 57 11.43 2.01 7.46
C LEU A 57 10.92 3.37 6.96
N SER A 58 9.79 3.41 6.24
CA SER A 58 9.23 4.68 5.74
C SER A 58 8.58 5.51 6.84
N CYS A 59 8.21 4.90 7.97
CA CYS A 59 7.64 5.59 9.13
C CYS A 59 8.66 5.85 10.24
N THR A 60 9.59 4.93 10.45
CA THR A 60 10.62 5.04 11.49
C THR A 60 11.99 4.77 10.88
N PRO A 61 12.54 5.73 10.12
CA PRO A 61 13.84 5.58 9.52
C PRO A 61 14.97 5.73 10.55
N LEU A 62 16.20 5.50 10.09
CA LEU A 62 17.41 5.71 10.90
C LEU A 62 17.50 7.16 11.41
N ARG A 63 18.16 7.34 12.56
CA ARG A 63 18.35 8.65 13.19
C ARG A 63 18.90 9.67 12.20
N GLY A 64 18.31 10.86 12.18
CA GLY A 64 18.71 11.96 11.29
C GLY A 64 18.12 11.89 9.88
N LYS A 65 17.28 10.90 9.59
CA LYS A 65 16.50 10.83 8.35
C LYS A 65 15.06 11.25 8.60
N THR A 66 14.49 11.99 7.66
CA THR A 66 13.08 12.38 7.71
C THR A 66 12.19 11.17 7.37
N PRO A 67 11.15 10.86 8.18
CA PRO A 67 10.18 9.84 7.83
C PRO A 67 9.34 10.27 6.63
N LEU A 68 9.06 9.35 5.72
CA LEU A 68 8.20 9.57 4.56
C LEU A 68 6.73 9.53 4.96
N PHE A 69 6.35 8.56 5.78
CA PHE A 69 4.99 8.37 6.25
C PHE A 69 4.92 8.50 7.76
N ASN A 70 3.71 8.77 8.27
CA ASN A 70 3.40 8.61 9.68
C ASN A 70 2.80 7.22 9.93
N GLN A 71 2.55 6.90 11.21
CA GLN A 71 2.01 5.60 11.60
C GLN A 71 0.61 5.34 11.02
N ASP A 72 -0.24 6.36 10.90
CA ASP A 72 -1.60 6.22 10.34
C ASP A 72 -1.58 5.71 8.89
N ILE A 73 -0.73 6.30 8.04
CA ILE A 73 -0.59 5.88 6.65
C ILE A 73 -0.07 4.43 6.57
N VAL A 74 0.90 4.07 7.40
CA VAL A 74 1.44 2.70 7.47
C VAL A 74 0.38 1.70 7.91
N ASP A 75 -0.40 2.03 8.93
CA ASP A 75 -1.48 1.17 9.43
C ASP A 75 -2.56 0.97 8.38
N ARG A 76 -2.87 2.00 7.60
CA ARG A 76 -3.83 1.91 6.48
C ARG A 76 -3.27 1.17 5.27
N LEU A 77 -1.95 1.12 5.08
CA LEU A 77 -1.29 0.33 4.03
C LEU A 77 -1.16 -1.17 4.38
N ASN A 78 -1.09 -1.51 5.67
CA ASN A 78 -0.95 -2.90 6.14
C ASN A 78 -2.02 -3.87 5.61
N PRO A 79 -3.33 -3.52 5.57
CA PRO A 79 -4.37 -4.34 4.95
C PRO A 79 -4.11 -4.64 3.48
N TYR A 80 -3.57 -3.69 2.71
CA TYR A 80 -3.25 -3.91 1.29
C TYR A 80 -2.04 -4.82 1.11
N ARG A 81 -1.03 -4.73 2.00
CA ARG A 81 0.09 -5.70 2.05
C ARG A 81 -0.42 -7.12 2.28
N GLY A 82 -1.30 -7.28 3.27
CA GLY A 82 -1.92 -8.57 3.60
C GLY A 82 -2.73 -9.11 2.42
N PHE A 83 -3.52 -8.24 1.79
CA PHE A 83 -4.29 -8.57 0.59
C PHE A 83 -3.40 -9.07 -0.55
N ARG A 84 -2.29 -8.38 -0.86
CA ARG A 84 -1.32 -8.81 -1.88
C ARG A 84 -0.84 -10.24 -1.62
N HIS A 85 -0.45 -10.56 -0.39
CA HIS A 85 0.06 -11.88 -0.05
C HIS A 85 -0.98 -12.99 -0.30
N ILE A 86 -2.23 -12.74 0.08
CA ILE A 86 -3.35 -13.67 -0.14
C ILE A 86 -3.69 -13.78 -1.64
N PHE A 87 -3.68 -12.66 -2.36
CA PHE A 87 -4.02 -12.63 -3.78
C PHE A 87 -3.00 -13.36 -4.64
N VAL A 88 -1.69 -13.13 -4.40
CA VAL A 88 -0.60 -13.77 -5.16
C VAL A 88 -0.47 -15.26 -4.88
N SER A 89 -0.85 -15.73 -3.68
CA SER A 89 -0.77 -17.15 -3.31
C SER A 89 -1.83 -18.04 -3.97
N GLY A 90 -2.69 -17.50 -4.85
CA GLY A 90 -3.69 -18.29 -5.58
C GLY A 90 -4.91 -18.68 -4.75
N TYR A 91 -4.89 -18.44 -3.43
CA TYR A 91 -6.05 -18.57 -2.54
C TYR A 91 -7.11 -17.46 -2.76
N GLY A 92 -6.88 -16.57 -3.72
CA GLY A 92 -7.80 -15.50 -4.14
C GLY A 92 -9.17 -15.98 -4.65
N PHE A 93 -9.38 -17.27 -4.87
CA PHE A 93 -10.72 -17.79 -5.24
C PHE A 93 -11.77 -17.62 -4.12
N LYS A 94 -11.33 -17.43 -2.86
CA LYS A 94 -12.18 -17.00 -1.74
C LYS A 94 -11.96 -15.52 -1.39
N LEU A 95 -11.72 -14.67 -2.41
CA LEU A 95 -11.73 -13.21 -2.24
C LEU A 95 -13.04 -12.78 -1.61
N ARG A 96 -12.99 -12.52 -0.30
CA ARG A 96 -14.13 -12.00 0.45
C ARG A 96 -14.41 -10.62 -0.11
N LEU A 97 -15.47 -10.51 -0.90
CA LEU A 97 -15.96 -9.27 -1.50
C LEU A 97 -15.99 -8.14 -0.47
N GLU A 98 -16.38 -8.43 0.77
CA GLU A 98 -16.38 -7.48 1.88
C GLU A 98 -15.00 -6.84 2.15
N LEU A 99 -13.92 -7.63 2.15
CA LEU A 99 -12.56 -7.12 2.33
C LEU A 99 -12.16 -6.23 1.15
N MET A 100 -12.45 -6.68 -0.08
CA MET A 100 -12.16 -5.89 -1.28
C MET A 100 -12.91 -4.57 -1.29
N ASN A 101 -14.20 -4.59 -0.93
CA ASN A 101 -15.05 -3.40 -0.89
C ASN A 101 -14.47 -2.36 0.07
N SER A 102 -14.11 -2.80 1.28
CA SER A 102 -13.48 -1.91 2.27
C SER A 102 -12.18 -1.30 1.74
N LEU A 103 -11.31 -2.10 1.11
CA LEU A 103 -10.06 -1.60 0.55
C LEU A 103 -10.31 -0.62 -0.60
N ILE A 104 -11.17 -0.97 -1.57
CA ILE A 104 -11.48 -0.14 -2.74
C ILE A 104 -12.04 1.22 -2.31
N SER A 105 -12.98 1.23 -1.37
CA SER A 105 -13.58 2.47 -0.87
C SER A 105 -12.58 3.41 -0.20
N ASN A 106 -11.45 2.89 0.28
CA ASN A 106 -10.42 3.66 0.97
C ASN A 106 -9.24 4.09 0.09
N VAL A 107 -9.10 3.55 -1.13
CA VAL A 107 -7.94 3.82 -2.01
C VAL A 107 -7.79 5.31 -2.30
N GLU A 108 -8.88 6.00 -2.63
CA GLU A 108 -8.84 7.42 -3.02
C GLU A 108 -8.36 8.32 -1.86
N PHE A 109 -8.90 8.10 -0.66
CA PHE A 109 -8.52 8.84 0.53
C PHE A 109 -7.07 8.53 0.94
N LEU A 110 -6.70 7.25 0.97
CA LEU A 110 -5.32 6.87 1.31
C LEU A 110 -4.31 7.41 0.30
N TRP A 111 -4.65 7.42 -1.00
CA TRP A 111 -3.78 7.99 -2.00
C TRP A 111 -3.62 9.51 -1.85
N ALA A 112 -4.67 10.23 -1.46
CA ALA A 112 -4.57 11.65 -1.16
C ALA A 112 -3.58 11.92 -0.02
N ASP A 113 -3.68 11.15 1.07
CA ASP A 113 -2.79 11.28 2.22
C ASP A 113 -1.34 10.89 1.89
N ILE A 114 -1.15 9.84 1.09
CA ILE A 114 0.19 9.42 0.61
C ILE A 114 0.83 10.52 -0.24
N LYS A 115 0.09 11.12 -1.18
CA LYS A 115 0.61 12.22 -2.00
C LYS A 115 1.04 13.40 -1.15
N LYS A 116 0.18 13.82 -0.21
CA LYS A 116 0.50 14.89 0.73
C LYS A 116 1.76 14.58 1.54
N ALA A 117 1.90 13.35 2.04
CA ALA A 117 3.08 12.94 2.78
C ALA A 117 4.36 12.95 1.93
N ILE A 118 4.27 12.56 0.66
CA ILE A 118 5.39 12.66 -0.30
C ILE A 118 5.77 14.12 -0.54
N GLU A 119 4.80 15.01 -0.76
CA GLU A 119 5.05 16.45 -0.94
C GLU A 119 5.73 17.06 0.30
N GLU A 120 5.19 16.80 1.49
CA GLU A 120 5.77 17.25 2.77
C GLU A 120 7.17 16.70 3.01
N PHE A 121 7.43 15.45 2.61
CA PHE A 121 8.75 14.83 2.70
C PHE A 121 9.76 15.59 1.83
N TRP A 122 9.44 15.89 0.57
CA TRP A 122 10.34 16.62 -0.32
C TRP A 122 10.60 18.05 0.15
N SER A 123 9.56 18.77 0.61
CA SER A 123 9.74 20.13 1.13
C SER A 123 10.70 20.19 2.32
N LYS A 124 10.74 19.14 3.17
CA LYS A 124 11.68 19.04 4.30
C LYS A 124 13.12 18.67 3.89
N LEU A 125 13.32 18.16 2.67
CA LEU A 125 14.66 17.84 2.16
C LEU A 125 15.30 19.03 1.44
N GLU A 126 14.48 19.95 0.92
CA GLU A 126 14.93 21.17 0.26
C GLU A 126 15.20 22.34 1.23
N SER A 127 14.73 22.23 2.47
CA SER A 127 14.95 23.19 3.57
C SER A 127 16.23 22.91 4.35
#